data_AF-A0A7J9H620-F1
#
_entry.id   AF-A0A7J9H620-F1
#
_cell.length_a   1.000
_cell.length_b   1.000
_cell.length_c   1.000
_cell.angle_alpha   90.00
_cell.angle_beta   90.00
_cell.angle_gamma   90.00
#
_symmetry.space_group_name_H-M   'P 1'
#
loop_
_entity.id
_entity.type
_entity.pdbx_description
1 polymer ?
#
loop_
_entity_poly.entity_id
_entity_poly.type
_entity_poly.pdbx_seq_one_letter_code
_entity_poly.pdbx_strand_id
1 'polypeptide(L)'
;MGVYAVAICLFFSLSVVLCLRIPNLSSDIEKDTILLSVCHPGNQPNPSTLRSDQLTVLINGYSESRIPLLQSIAASYSASPVVSSVLVLWGNPSTSPLTLSQLAYNLSVSSWGNAAISLVPQPSSSLNARFLPRSSIGTRAVLVCDDDVEVDLKTVEFAFRMWKGNPDRLIGIFVRSHDIDMTRKEWIYTVHPNKYSIVLTKFMMMKREYLFKYSCGGGSPMHEMRKMVDEMRNCEDILMNFVVAEETNTGPLMVGVERARDWGDPRNEDSDGDGLRLVRDVGLSSRKAEHWKRRGKCITEFHRVFGRMPLRYSYGKLVSSVGEQGLCKKGSNLVLCDH
;
A
#
# COMPACT_ATOMS: atom_id res chain seq x y z
N MET A 1 64.29 -34.80 -39.88
CA MET A 1 63.44 -35.71 -39.07
C MET A 1 62.95 -34.89 -37.87
N GLY A 2 61.83 -34.16 -37.95
CA GLY A 2 60.46 -34.67 -37.75
C GLY A 2 60.19 -34.90 -36.25
N VAL A 3 60.01 -33.88 -35.38
CA VAL A 3 58.74 -33.28 -34.85
C VAL A 3 57.69 -34.37 -34.49
N TYR A 4 57.10 -34.51 -33.30
CA TYR A 4 56.36 -33.54 -32.46
C TYR A 4 56.31 -33.94 -30.97
N ALA A 5 56.46 -32.96 -30.07
CA ALA A 5 55.98 -33.03 -28.70
C ALA A 5 54.55 -32.46 -28.65
N VAL A 6 53.62 -33.23 -28.09
CA VAL A 6 52.21 -32.85 -27.95
C VAL A 6 52.06 -31.88 -26.77
N ALA A 7 51.89 -30.60 -27.06
CA ALA A 7 51.42 -29.62 -26.09
C ALA A 7 49.88 -29.60 -26.13
N ILE A 8 49.25 -30.05 -25.05
CA ILE A 8 47.79 -29.96 -24.87
C ILE A 8 47.46 -28.52 -24.49
N CYS A 9 47.07 -27.71 -25.47
CA CYS A 9 46.40 -26.43 -25.23
C CYS A 9 44.95 -26.71 -24.83
N LEU A 10 44.65 -26.62 -23.53
CA LEU A 10 43.27 -26.53 -23.04
C LEU A 10 42.73 -25.13 -23.40
N PHE A 11 42.03 -25.03 -24.52
CA PHE A 11 41.17 -23.88 -24.81
C PHE A 11 39.97 -23.92 -23.85
N PHE A 12 40.04 -23.18 -22.75
CA PHE A 12 38.83 -22.78 -22.04
C PHE A 12 38.14 -21.70 -22.87
N SER A 13 37.11 -22.09 -23.62
CA SER A 13 36.18 -21.12 -24.23
C SER A 13 35.44 -20.42 -23.09
N LEU A 14 35.85 -19.20 -22.76
CA LEU A 14 35.07 -18.32 -21.90
C LEU A 14 33.83 -17.87 -22.70
N SER A 15 32.79 -18.70 -22.71
CA SER A 15 31.48 -18.29 -23.21
C SER A 15 30.93 -17.29 -22.22
N VAL A 16 31.21 -16.00 -22.44
CA VAL A 16 30.48 -14.91 -21.82
C VAL A 16 29.06 -14.98 -22.38
N VAL A 17 28.19 -15.72 -21.69
CA VAL A 17 26.75 -15.61 -21.89
C VAL A 17 26.38 -14.23 -21.38
N LEU A 18 26.39 -13.26 -22.29
CA LEU A 18 25.70 -12.00 -22.10
C LEU A 18 24.21 -12.35 -22.04
N CYS A 19 23.71 -12.65 -20.85
CA CYS A 19 22.29 -12.67 -20.55
C CYS A 19 21.78 -11.24 -20.75
N LEU A 20 21.51 -10.88 -22.01
CA LEU A 20 20.57 -9.81 -22.33
C LEU A 20 19.28 -10.21 -21.61
N ARG A 21 18.92 -9.47 -20.55
CA ARG A 21 17.59 -9.54 -19.97
C ARG A 21 16.62 -9.16 -21.09
N ILE A 22 16.09 -10.15 -21.79
CA ILE A 22 14.91 -9.97 -22.61
C ILE A 22 13.82 -9.56 -21.61
N PRO A 23 13.20 -8.37 -21.73
CA PRO A 23 12.03 -8.05 -20.95
C PRO A 23 11.01 -9.18 -21.14
N ASN A 24 10.34 -9.62 -20.07
CA ASN A 24 9.30 -10.65 -20.17
C ASN A 24 8.10 -10.09 -20.95
N LEU A 25 8.19 -10.09 -22.28
CA LEU A 25 7.21 -9.53 -23.21
C LEU A 25 5.80 -10.10 -22.97
N SER A 26 5.72 -11.37 -22.59
CA SER A 26 4.47 -12.04 -22.20
C SER A 26 3.78 -11.39 -21.00
N SER A 27 4.56 -11.03 -19.96
CA SER A 27 4.02 -10.43 -18.73
C SER A 27 3.62 -8.97 -18.92
N ASP A 28 4.31 -8.25 -19.82
CA ASP A 28 3.98 -6.85 -20.10
C ASP A 28 2.73 -6.75 -20.99
N ILE A 29 2.57 -7.65 -21.98
CA ILE A 29 1.34 -7.76 -22.77
C ILE A 29 0.12 -8.08 -21.89
N GLU A 30 0.27 -8.98 -20.91
CA GLU A 30 -0.83 -9.35 -20.00
C GLU A 30 -1.23 -8.18 -19.07
N LYS A 31 -0.24 -7.43 -18.55
CA LYS A 31 -0.51 -6.19 -17.79
C LYS A 31 -1.25 -5.15 -18.62
N ASP A 32 -0.80 -4.92 -19.86
CA ASP A 32 -1.40 -3.93 -20.75
C ASP A 32 -2.83 -4.33 -21.11
N THR A 33 -3.08 -5.62 -21.33
CA THR A 33 -4.42 -6.16 -21.59
C THR A 33 -5.36 -5.96 -20.40
N ILE A 34 -4.88 -6.23 -19.18
CA ILE A 34 -5.66 -5.99 -17.95
C ILE A 34 -5.93 -4.51 -17.77
N LEU A 35 -4.93 -3.63 -17.96
CA LEU A 35 -5.12 -2.19 -17.85
C LEU A 35 -6.13 -1.69 -18.89
N LEU A 36 -6.05 -2.13 -20.14
CA LEU A 36 -6.99 -1.79 -21.21
C LEU A 36 -8.42 -2.21 -20.85
N SER A 37 -8.60 -3.43 -20.33
CA SER A 37 -9.93 -3.91 -19.91
C SER A 37 -10.47 -3.12 -18.72
N VAL A 38 -9.68 -2.91 -17.68
CA VAL A 38 -10.11 -2.28 -16.42
C VAL A 38 -10.35 -0.76 -16.60
N CYS A 39 -9.59 -0.13 -17.50
CA CYS A 39 -9.73 1.29 -17.83
C CYS A 39 -10.79 1.59 -18.88
N HIS A 40 -11.47 0.58 -19.42
CA HIS A 40 -12.56 0.80 -20.36
C HIS A 40 -13.73 1.52 -19.66
N PRO A 41 -14.23 2.67 -20.17
CA PRO A 41 -15.28 3.45 -19.51
C PRO A 41 -16.55 2.64 -19.20
N GLY A 42 -16.93 1.72 -20.09
CA GLY A 42 -18.09 0.84 -19.90
C GLY A 42 -17.97 -0.17 -18.76
N ASN A 43 -16.76 -0.38 -18.21
CA ASN A 43 -16.51 -1.28 -17.08
C ASN A 43 -16.53 -0.55 -15.73
N GLN A 44 -16.67 0.77 -15.72
CA GLN A 44 -16.88 1.53 -14.49
C GLN A 44 -18.34 1.40 -14.06
N PRO A 45 -18.62 0.96 -12.82
CA PRO A 45 -19.99 0.86 -12.36
C PRO A 45 -20.62 2.23 -12.21
N ASN A 46 -21.94 2.27 -12.35
CA ASN A 46 -22.71 3.48 -12.12
C ASN A 46 -22.51 3.95 -10.66
N PRO A 47 -22.06 5.20 -10.42
CA PRO A 47 -21.88 5.72 -9.08
C PRO A 47 -23.12 5.60 -8.17
N SER A 48 -24.33 5.64 -8.75
CA SER A 48 -25.58 5.52 -7.99
C SER A 48 -25.85 4.11 -7.45
N THR A 49 -25.20 3.08 -8.01
CA THR A 49 -25.35 1.69 -7.56
C THR A 49 -24.33 1.31 -6.48
N LEU A 50 -23.39 2.21 -6.16
CA LEU A 50 -22.34 1.94 -5.17
C LEU A 50 -22.85 2.10 -3.75
N ARG A 51 -22.52 1.12 -2.91
CA ARG A 51 -22.82 1.16 -1.48
C ARG A 51 -22.04 2.29 -0.80
N SER A 52 -22.75 3.11 -0.02
CA SER A 52 -22.19 4.23 0.75
C SER A 52 -22.14 3.98 2.25
N ASP A 53 -22.83 2.94 2.72
CA ASP A 53 -22.96 2.51 4.11
C ASP A 53 -21.84 1.57 4.56
N GLN A 54 -21.10 0.99 3.61
CA GLN A 54 -19.99 0.07 3.84
C GLN A 54 -18.80 0.36 2.90
N LEU A 55 -17.67 -0.28 3.17
CA LEU A 55 -16.42 -0.16 2.42
C LEU A 55 -15.90 -1.51 1.93
N THR A 56 -15.10 -1.52 0.86
CA THR A 56 -14.37 -2.71 0.41
C THR A 56 -12.92 -2.62 0.89
N VAL A 57 -12.42 -3.70 1.49
CA VAL A 57 -11.02 -3.79 1.94
C VAL A 57 -10.18 -4.48 0.88
N LEU A 58 -9.03 -3.92 0.54
CA LEU A 58 -8.02 -4.46 -0.36
C LEU A 58 -6.77 -4.77 0.45
N ILE A 59 -6.44 -6.05 0.62
CA ILE A 59 -5.24 -6.47 1.36
C ILE A 59 -4.20 -6.95 0.35
N ASN A 60 -3.03 -6.32 0.34
CA ASN A 60 -1.95 -6.70 -0.56
C ASN A 60 -1.05 -7.78 0.05
N GLY A 61 -1.12 -8.99 -0.49
CA GLY A 61 -0.27 -10.12 -0.10
C GLY A 61 0.82 -10.41 -1.13
N TYR A 62 1.97 -10.93 -0.69
CA TYR A 62 3.07 -11.32 -1.59
C TYR A 62 3.84 -12.55 -1.13
N SER A 63 4.23 -12.60 0.15
CA SER A 63 5.08 -13.68 0.65
C SER A 63 4.25 -14.86 1.14
N GLU A 64 4.56 -16.08 0.68
CA GLU A 64 3.92 -17.30 1.18
C GLU A 64 4.13 -17.49 2.69
N SER A 65 5.25 -16.99 3.25
CA SER A 65 5.51 -17.01 4.68
C SER A 65 4.51 -16.18 5.52
N ARG A 66 3.83 -15.22 4.89
CA ARG A 66 2.85 -14.34 5.55
C ARG A 66 1.41 -14.83 5.40
N ILE A 67 1.16 -15.92 4.68
CA ILE A 67 -0.19 -16.44 4.45
C ILE A 67 -0.99 -16.60 5.76
N PRO A 68 -0.45 -17.22 6.84
CA PRO A 68 -1.22 -17.36 8.09
C PRO A 68 -1.64 -16.01 8.70
N LEU A 69 -0.73 -15.02 8.68
CA LEU A 69 -1.01 -13.68 9.19
C LEU A 69 -2.05 -12.95 8.32
N LEU A 70 -1.87 -13.02 7.00
CA LEU A 70 -2.79 -12.46 6.01
C LEU A 70 -4.21 -13.01 6.18
N GLN A 71 -4.36 -14.32 6.39
CA GLN A 71 -5.65 -14.96 6.61
C GLN A 71 -6.32 -14.46 7.91
N SER A 72 -5.54 -14.32 8.99
CA SER A 72 -6.02 -13.78 10.26
C SER A 72 -6.51 -12.33 10.12
N ILE A 73 -5.73 -11.47 9.46
CA ILE A 73 -6.09 -10.07 9.21
C ILE A 73 -7.34 -9.97 8.34
N ALA A 74 -7.43 -10.78 7.27
CA ALA A 74 -8.59 -10.82 6.39
C ALA A 74 -9.86 -11.26 7.12
N ALA A 75 -9.77 -12.31 7.95
CA ALA A 75 -10.87 -12.79 8.78
C ALA A 75 -11.33 -11.72 9.78
N SER A 76 -10.39 -11.05 10.46
CA SER A 76 -10.68 -9.95 11.38
C SER A 76 -11.46 -8.82 10.68
N TYR A 77 -10.98 -8.30 9.55
CA TYR A 77 -11.70 -7.24 8.82
C TYR A 77 -13.06 -7.71 8.28
N SER A 78 -13.20 -8.97 7.89
CA SER A 78 -14.48 -9.51 7.42
C SER A 78 -15.58 -9.52 8.50
N ALA A 79 -15.20 -9.50 9.77
CA ALA A 79 -16.12 -9.47 10.91
C ALA A 79 -16.66 -8.05 11.20
N SER A 80 -16.09 -7.00 10.60
CA SER A 80 -16.53 -5.63 10.84
C SER A 80 -17.86 -5.33 10.12
N PRO A 81 -18.85 -4.70 10.79
CA PRO A 81 -20.14 -4.39 10.18
C PRO A 81 -20.05 -3.34 9.06
N VAL A 82 -19.00 -2.53 9.04
CA VAL A 82 -18.78 -1.50 8.00
C VAL A 82 -18.07 -2.04 6.76
N VAL A 83 -17.67 -3.31 6.76
CA VAL A 83 -16.99 -3.95 5.62
C VAL A 83 -18.01 -4.74 4.80
N SER A 84 -18.05 -4.47 3.48
CA SER A 84 -18.91 -5.17 2.52
C SER A 84 -18.22 -6.40 1.93
N SER A 85 -16.91 -6.31 1.69
CA SER A 85 -16.11 -7.39 1.13
C SER A 85 -14.62 -7.16 1.39
N VAL A 86 -13.86 -8.24 1.43
CA VAL A 86 -12.40 -8.24 1.54
C VAL A 86 -11.81 -8.90 0.29
N LEU A 87 -10.97 -8.18 -0.44
CA LEU A 87 -10.24 -8.69 -1.60
C LEU A 87 -8.76 -8.82 -1.23
N VAL A 88 -8.27 -10.05 -1.20
CA VAL A 88 -6.86 -10.36 -1.01
C VAL A 88 -6.17 -10.31 -2.38
N LEU A 89 -5.38 -9.27 -2.61
CA LEU A 89 -4.65 -9.04 -3.86
C LEU A 89 -3.29 -9.74 -3.79
N TRP A 90 -3.15 -10.89 -4.44
CA TRP A 90 -1.92 -11.67 -4.39
C TRP A 90 -0.92 -11.28 -5.46
N GLY A 91 0.13 -10.55 -5.07
CA GLY A 91 1.11 -9.94 -5.96
C GLY A 91 2.31 -10.82 -6.34
N ASN A 92 2.36 -12.09 -5.95
CA ASN A 92 3.47 -12.97 -6.29
C ASN A 92 3.06 -13.95 -7.42
N PRO A 93 3.41 -13.65 -8.69
CA PRO A 93 3.04 -14.50 -9.82
C PRO A 93 3.80 -15.84 -9.84
N SER A 94 4.85 -16.00 -9.03
CA SER A 94 5.62 -17.24 -8.93
C SER A 94 5.03 -18.26 -7.95
N THR A 95 4.00 -17.88 -7.17
CA THR A 95 3.34 -18.79 -6.24
C THR A 95 2.59 -19.88 -6.98
N SER A 96 2.72 -21.13 -6.52
CA SER A 96 2.15 -22.28 -7.21
C SER A 96 0.62 -22.21 -7.30
N PRO A 97 0.00 -22.69 -8.40
CA PRO A 97 -1.46 -22.76 -8.51
C PRO A 97 -2.14 -23.56 -7.39
N LEU A 98 -1.46 -24.58 -6.86
CA LEU A 98 -1.94 -25.36 -5.71
C LEU A 98 -1.99 -24.51 -4.44
N THR A 99 -0.92 -23.76 -4.15
CA THR A 99 -0.89 -22.82 -3.01
C THR A 99 -1.98 -21.76 -3.14
N LEU A 100 -2.17 -21.20 -4.34
CA LEU A 100 -3.23 -20.21 -4.59
C LEU A 100 -4.63 -20.80 -4.40
N SER A 101 -4.87 -22.02 -4.89
CA SER A 101 -6.16 -22.69 -4.74
C SER A 101 -6.48 -22.98 -3.27
N GLN A 102 -5.48 -23.44 -2.51
CA GLN A 102 -5.62 -23.67 -1.08
C GLN A 102 -5.86 -22.35 -0.32
N LEU A 103 -5.13 -21.29 -0.66
CA LEU A 103 -5.32 -19.97 -0.06
C LEU A 103 -6.72 -19.43 -0.35
N ALA A 104 -7.20 -19.53 -1.60
CA ALA A 104 -8.54 -19.10 -1.98
C ALA A 104 -9.63 -19.86 -1.21
N TYR A 105 -9.51 -21.18 -1.11
CA TYR A 105 -10.43 -22.01 -0.32
C TYR A 105 -10.41 -21.62 1.16
N ASN A 106 -9.22 -21.49 1.76
CA ASN A 106 -9.14 -21.15 3.17
C ASN A 106 -9.73 -19.75 3.45
N LEU A 107 -9.47 -18.76 2.60
CA LEU A 107 -10.04 -17.42 2.73
C LEU A 107 -11.57 -17.45 2.62
N SER A 108 -12.13 -18.21 1.68
CA SER A 108 -13.59 -18.26 1.49
C SER A 108 -14.33 -18.84 2.70
N VAL A 109 -13.70 -19.78 3.43
CA VAL A 109 -14.27 -20.38 4.65
C VAL A 109 -13.88 -19.65 5.95
N SER A 110 -12.95 -18.70 5.89
CA SER A 110 -12.48 -17.92 7.06
C SER A 110 -13.31 -16.65 7.33
N SER A 111 -14.33 -16.36 6.52
CA SER A 111 -15.22 -15.23 6.78
C SER A 111 -16.04 -15.49 8.04
N TRP A 112 -15.85 -14.65 9.06
CA TRP A 112 -16.60 -14.71 10.33
C TRP A 112 -17.78 -13.74 10.38
N GLY A 113 -17.90 -12.87 9.37
CA GLY A 113 -18.97 -11.89 9.26
C GLY A 113 -19.74 -12.01 7.95
N ASN A 114 -20.49 -10.95 7.61
CA ASN A 114 -21.27 -10.92 6.37
C ASN A 114 -20.41 -10.61 5.13
N ALA A 115 -19.16 -10.18 5.32
CA ALA A 115 -18.28 -9.80 4.23
C ALA A 115 -17.55 -11.02 3.66
N ALA A 116 -17.79 -11.32 2.38
CA ALA A 116 -17.03 -12.36 1.69
C ALA A 116 -15.55 -11.97 1.56
N ILE A 117 -14.67 -12.96 1.69
CA ILE A 117 -13.23 -12.82 1.44
C ILE A 117 -12.91 -13.53 0.12
N SER A 118 -12.24 -12.86 -0.80
CA SER A 118 -11.89 -13.42 -2.11
C SER A 118 -10.43 -13.20 -2.45
N LEU A 119 -9.79 -14.22 -3.00
CA LEU A 119 -8.43 -14.12 -3.54
C LEU A 119 -8.46 -13.59 -4.97
N VAL A 120 -7.60 -12.62 -5.26
CA VAL A 120 -7.41 -12.04 -6.60
C VAL A 120 -5.92 -12.13 -6.97
N PRO A 121 -5.49 -13.19 -7.67
CA PRO A 121 -4.14 -13.30 -8.20
C PRO A 121 -3.84 -12.12 -9.14
N GLN A 122 -2.63 -11.57 -9.02
CA GLN A 122 -2.14 -10.51 -9.90
C GLN A 122 -1.22 -11.11 -10.98
N PRO A 123 -1.27 -10.60 -12.22
CA PRO A 123 -0.41 -11.05 -13.32
C PRO A 123 1.07 -10.68 -13.09
N SER A 124 1.36 -9.80 -12.13
CA SER A 124 2.69 -9.28 -11.89
C SER A 124 2.90 -8.83 -10.45
N SER A 125 4.17 -8.60 -10.10
CA SER A 125 4.61 -8.07 -8.82
C SER A 125 4.60 -6.55 -8.71
N SER A 126 3.90 -5.87 -9.63
CA SER A 126 3.75 -4.41 -9.62
C SER A 126 2.98 -3.94 -8.38
N LEU A 127 3.54 -2.95 -7.68
CA LEU A 127 2.84 -2.30 -6.57
C LEU A 127 1.65 -1.47 -7.07
N ASN A 128 1.69 -0.98 -8.31
CA ASN A 128 0.57 -0.24 -8.93
C ASN A 128 -0.71 -1.08 -8.99
N ALA A 129 -0.59 -2.40 -9.07
CA ALA A 129 -1.74 -3.31 -9.24
C ALA A 129 -2.76 -3.19 -8.10
N ARG A 130 -2.34 -2.77 -6.89
CA ARG A 130 -3.26 -2.55 -5.77
C ARG A 130 -4.34 -1.52 -6.04
N PHE A 131 -4.06 -0.59 -6.96
CA PHE A 131 -4.97 0.52 -7.28
C PHE A 131 -5.84 0.29 -8.51
N LEU A 132 -5.81 -0.88 -9.15
CA LEU A 132 -6.67 -1.13 -10.32
C LEU A 132 -8.17 -1.02 -9.94
N PRO A 133 -8.99 -0.26 -10.71
CA PRO A 133 -10.40 -0.04 -10.43
C PRO A 133 -11.27 -1.25 -10.81
N ARG A 134 -11.15 -2.33 -10.03
CA ARG A 134 -11.87 -3.59 -10.24
C ARG A 134 -13.38 -3.43 -10.15
N SER A 135 -14.12 -4.15 -10.98
CA SER A 135 -15.59 -4.19 -10.96
C SER A 135 -16.14 -4.84 -9.68
N SER A 136 -15.38 -5.76 -9.06
CA SER A 136 -15.72 -6.42 -7.79
C SER A 136 -15.73 -5.50 -6.57
N ILE A 137 -15.23 -4.27 -6.71
CA ILE A 137 -15.37 -3.24 -5.69
C ILE A 137 -16.80 -2.71 -5.82
N GLY A 138 -17.66 -2.93 -4.82
CA GLY A 138 -19.08 -2.55 -4.86
C GLY A 138 -19.43 -1.28 -4.07
N THR A 139 -18.41 -0.61 -3.53
CA THR A 139 -18.54 0.42 -2.50
C THR A 139 -17.94 1.74 -2.96
N ARG A 140 -18.38 2.85 -2.36
CA ARG A 140 -17.81 4.18 -2.58
C ARG A 140 -16.49 4.37 -1.84
N ALA A 141 -16.36 3.75 -0.67
CA ALA A 141 -15.14 3.77 0.14
C ALA A 141 -14.31 2.52 -0.09
N VAL A 142 -13.00 2.70 -0.20
CA VAL A 142 -12.03 1.62 -0.32
C VAL A 142 -10.98 1.80 0.76
N LEU A 143 -10.67 0.72 1.49
CA LEU A 143 -9.53 0.65 2.40
C LEU A 143 -8.45 -0.20 1.75
N VAL A 144 -7.26 0.36 1.54
CA VAL A 144 -6.05 -0.37 1.13
C VAL A 144 -5.19 -0.62 2.37
N CYS A 145 -4.74 -1.85 2.57
CA CYS A 145 -3.85 -2.23 3.67
C CYS A 145 -2.83 -3.30 3.25
N ASP A 146 -1.74 -3.39 4.01
CA ASP A 146 -0.67 -4.37 3.80
C ASP A 146 -0.94 -5.66 4.61
N ASP A 147 -0.36 -6.79 4.17
CA ASP A 147 -0.55 -8.13 4.78
C ASP A 147 0.15 -8.35 6.12
N ASP A 148 0.85 -7.34 6.64
CA ASP A 148 1.60 -7.35 7.88
C ASP A 148 1.14 -6.27 8.88
N VAL A 149 -0.06 -5.73 8.68
CA VAL A 149 -0.65 -4.70 9.55
C VAL A 149 -2.07 -5.08 9.98
N GLU A 150 -2.24 -5.31 11.28
CA GLU A 150 -3.55 -5.50 11.89
C GLU A 150 -3.96 -4.21 12.62
N VAL A 151 -5.16 -3.72 12.32
CA VAL A 151 -5.79 -2.57 12.98
C VAL A 151 -7.08 -3.04 13.63
N ASP A 152 -7.35 -2.60 14.87
CA ASP A 152 -8.56 -3.00 15.57
C ASP A 152 -9.86 -2.51 14.87
N LEU A 153 -10.95 -3.28 15.04
CA LEU A 153 -12.20 -3.00 14.33
C LEU A 153 -12.84 -1.67 14.70
N LYS A 154 -12.71 -1.21 15.95
CA LYS A 154 -13.25 0.10 16.37
C LYS A 154 -12.53 1.23 15.64
N THR A 155 -11.22 1.11 15.45
CA THR A 155 -10.44 2.04 14.64
C THR A 155 -10.87 2.01 13.18
N VAL A 156 -11.15 0.84 12.59
CA VAL A 156 -11.68 0.72 11.22
C VAL A 156 -13.03 1.44 11.08
N GLU A 157 -13.95 1.20 12.02
CA GLU A 157 -15.26 1.86 12.05
C GLU A 157 -15.16 3.37 12.23
N PHE A 158 -14.26 3.83 13.11
CA PHE A 158 -14.01 5.24 13.33
C PHE A 158 -13.42 5.90 12.07
N ALA A 159 -12.42 5.28 11.44
CA ALA A 159 -11.84 5.75 10.19
C ALA A 159 -12.89 5.89 9.09
N PHE A 160 -13.77 4.89 8.96
CA PHE A 160 -14.87 4.94 7.99
C PHE A 160 -15.87 6.05 8.30
N ARG A 161 -16.20 6.29 9.58
CA ARG A 161 -17.03 7.43 9.97
C ARG A 161 -16.39 8.76 9.59
N MET A 162 -15.08 8.91 9.82
CA MET A 162 -14.35 10.12 9.42
C MET A 162 -14.31 10.30 7.90
N TRP A 163 -14.19 9.19 7.16
CA TRP A 163 -14.22 9.21 5.70
C TRP A 163 -15.57 9.64 5.15
N LYS A 164 -16.68 9.19 5.73
CA LYS A 164 -18.01 9.65 5.30
C LYS A 164 -18.19 11.17 5.39
N GLY A 165 -17.54 11.83 6.36
CA GLY A 165 -17.52 13.29 6.48
C GLY A 165 -16.47 13.99 5.64
N ASN A 166 -15.50 13.25 5.08
CA ASN A 166 -14.38 13.78 4.31
C ASN A 166 -14.08 12.89 3.07
N PRO A 167 -15.07 12.60 2.20
CA PRO A 167 -14.94 11.55 1.19
C PRO A 167 -13.86 11.83 0.15
N ASP A 168 -13.51 13.10 -0.07
CA ASP A 168 -12.48 13.52 -1.02
C ASP A 168 -11.06 13.40 -0.46
N ARG A 169 -10.88 13.20 0.85
CA ARG A 169 -9.55 13.16 1.48
C ARG A 169 -9.10 11.72 1.71
N LEU A 170 -7.79 11.49 1.60
CA LEU A 170 -7.19 10.26 2.11
C LEU A 170 -7.25 10.26 3.63
N ILE A 171 -7.65 9.13 4.22
CA ILE A 171 -7.62 8.91 5.66
C ILE A 171 -6.70 7.73 5.97
N GLY A 172 -5.87 7.86 7.00
CA GLY A 172 -5.05 6.75 7.45
C GLY A 172 -4.46 6.94 8.83
N ILE A 173 -3.67 5.96 9.26
CA ILE A 173 -3.05 5.94 10.59
C ILE A 173 -1.52 6.02 10.52
N PHE A 174 -0.95 5.58 9.40
CA PHE A 174 0.48 5.67 9.15
C PHE A 174 0.76 6.89 8.28
N VAL A 175 1.19 7.97 8.91
CA VAL A 175 1.46 9.24 8.22
C VAL A 175 2.94 9.55 8.11
N ARG A 176 3.28 10.27 7.06
CA ARG A 176 4.63 10.78 6.74
C ARG A 176 4.51 12.17 6.13
N SER A 177 5.65 12.81 5.98
CA SER A 177 5.74 14.16 5.42
C SER A 177 6.68 14.16 4.22
N HIS A 178 6.45 15.11 3.31
CA HIS A 178 7.51 15.62 2.45
C HIS A 178 8.15 16.84 3.13
N ASP A 179 9.35 17.21 2.69
CA ASP A 179 9.95 18.53 2.93
C ASP A 179 10.96 18.83 1.81
N ILE A 180 11.51 20.04 1.78
CA ILE A 180 12.58 20.40 0.84
C ILE A 180 13.92 20.48 1.56
N ASP A 181 14.91 19.73 1.08
CA ASP A 181 16.29 19.92 1.48
C ASP A 181 16.87 21.08 0.67
N MET A 182 16.98 22.25 1.28
CA MET A 182 17.44 23.47 0.61
C MET A 182 18.91 23.40 0.17
N THR A 183 19.73 22.58 0.84
CA THR A 183 21.15 22.41 0.49
C THR A 183 21.28 21.56 -0.77
N ARG A 184 20.55 20.45 -0.84
CA ARG A 184 20.55 19.56 -2.01
C ARG A 184 19.61 20.03 -3.12
N LYS A 185 18.70 20.96 -2.82
CA LYS A 185 17.60 21.40 -3.71
C LYS A 185 16.73 20.22 -4.19
N GLU A 186 16.48 19.29 -3.28
CA GLU A 186 15.74 18.05 -3.54
C GLU A 186 14.59 17.90 -2.56
N TRP A 187 13.49 17.31 -3.02
CA TRP A 187 12.40 16.92 -2.12
C TRP A 187 12.81 15.68 -1.33
N ILE A 188 12.46 15.66 -0.05
CA ILE A 188 12.76 14.57 0.88
C ILE A 188 11.49 13.95 1.44
N TYR A 189 11.58 12.65 1.70
CA TYR A 189 10.60 11.91 2.49
C TYR A 189 11.05 11.89 3.95
N THR A 190 10.17 12.30 4.86
CA THR A 190 10.51 12.49 6.26
C THR A 190 9.36 12.19 7.22
N VAL A 191 9.65 12.22 8.51
CA VAL A 191 8.67 12.23 9.60
C VAL A 191 8.76 13.59 10.28
N HIS A 192 7.63 14.27 10.42
CA HIS A 192 7.52 15.52 11.17
C HIS A 192 6.61 15.32 12.38
N PRO A 193 6.89 15.96 13.52
CA PRO A 193 6.11 15.78 14.74
C PRO A 193 4.72 16.45 14.68
N ASN A 194 4.55 17.48 13.86
CA ASN A 194 3.37 18.35 13.87
C ASN A 194 2.63 18.46 12.52
N LYS A 195 3.26 18.04 11.41
CA LYS A 195 2.68 18.11 10.06
C LYS A 195 2.92 16.80 9.31
N TYR A 196 1.97 16.47 8.44
CA TYR A 196 2.07 15.33 7.54
C TYR A 196 1.39 15.66 6.22
N SER A 197 1.77 14.96 5.16
CA SER A 197 1.24 15.18 3.81
C SER A 197 1.05 13.90 3.02
N ILE A 198 1.41 12.76 3.63
CA ILE A 198 1.41 11.45 3.01
C ILE A 198 0.76 10.47 3.99
N VAL A 199 -0.23 9.72 3.55
CA VAL A 199 -0.73 8.49 4.20
C VAL A 199 -0.14 7.27 3.49
N LEU A 200 0.33 6.28 4.22
CA LEU A 200 0.89 5.05 3.67
C LEU A 200 -0.21 4.02 3.38
N THR A 201 0.01 3.16 2.37
CA THR A 201 -0.89 2.05 2.02
C THR A 201 -0.95 0.94 3.06
N LYS A 202 -0.17 1.03 4.14
CA LYS A 202 -0.35 0.20 5.35
C LYS A 202 -1.79 0.24 5.85
N PHE A 203 -2.41 1.42 5.77
CA PHE A 203 -3.82 1.63 6.04
C PHE A 203 -4.25 2.98 5.43
N MET A 204 -4.81 2.92 4.22
CA MET A 204 -5.23 4.08 3.44
C MET A 204 -6.68 3.91 3.00
N MET A 205 -7.56 4.73 3.55
CA MET A 205 -8.97 4.82 3.16
C MET A 205 -9.18 5.99 2.20
N MET A 206 -9.93 5.74 1.14
CA MET A 206 -10.16 6.71 0.06
C MET A 206 -11.47 6.44 -0.67
N LYS A 207 -11.92 7.41 -1.47
CA LYS A 207 -13.01 7.14 -2.42
C LYS A 207 -12.53 6.30 -3.60
N ARG A 208 -13.40 5.43 -4.08
CA ARG A 208 -13.11 4.48 -5.16
C ARG A 208 -12.59 5.15 -6.43
N GLU A 209 -13.09 6.33 -6.76
CA GLU A 209 -12.76 7.05 -7.99
C GLU A 209 -11.25 7.31 -8.11
N TYR A 210 -10.52 7.38 -6.99
CA TYR A 210 -9.07 7.52 -7.00
C TYR A 210 -8.32 6.30 -7.53
N LEU A 211 -8.91 5.09 -7.46
CA LEU A 211 -8.38 3.92 -8.16
C LEU A 211 -8.33 4.16 -9.67
N PHE A 212 -9.41 4.69 -10.24
CA PHE A 212 -9.48 5.00 -11.66
C PHE A 212 -8.53 6.15 -12.02
N LYS A 213 -8.51 7.24 -11.24
CA LYS A 213 -7.61 8.36 -11.49
C LYS A 213 -6.14 7.94 -11.46
N TYR A 214 -5.78 7.07 -10.52
CA TYR A 214 -4.44 6.52 -10.41
C TYR A 214 -4.09 5.64 -11.60
N SER A 215 -4.91 4.64 -11.94
CA SER A 215 -4.57 3.62 -12.94
C SER A 215 -4.81 4.06 -14.38
N CYS A 216 -5.90 4.79 -14.62
CA CYS A 216 -6.44 5.05 -15.95
C CYS A 216 -6.40 6.53 -16.34
N GLY A 217 -6.31 7.43 -15.35
CA GLY A 217 -6.30 8.87 -15.56
C GLY A 217 -4.92 9.47 -15.85
N GLY A 218 -4.94 10.78 -16.11
CA GLY A 218 -3.77 11.68 -16.09
C GLY A 218 -2.75 11.53 -17.23
N GLY A 219 -3.06 10.75 -18.27
CA GLY A 219 -2.31 10.72 -19.53
C GLY A 219 -0.83 10.31 -19.37
N SER A 220 0.02 10.87 -20.25
CA SER A 220 1.45 10.55 -20.31
C SER A 220 2.21 10.78 -19.00
N PRO A 221 2.03 11.92 -18.28
CA PRO A 221 2.70 12.14 -17.00
C PRO A 221 2.41 11.03 -15.98
N MET A 222 1.14 10.66 -15.81
CA MET A 222 0.76 9.60 -14.88
C MET A 222 1.31 8.23 -15.29
N HIS A 223 1.37 7.94 -16.59
CA HIS A 223 2.03 6.72 -17.08
C HIS A 223 3.52 6.69 -16.71
N GLU A 224 4.25 7.80 -16.92
CA GLU A 224 5.66 7.90 -16.56
C GLU A 224 5.88 7.67 -15.06
N MET A 225 5.07 8.29 -14.19
CA MET A 225 5.20 8.10 -12.73
C MET A 225 4.84 6.69 -12.27
N ARG A 226 3.83 6.03 -12.85
CA ARG A 226 3.54 4.62 -12.55
C ARG A 226 4.69 3.70 -12.99
N LYS A 227 5.32 4.00 -14.14
CA LYS A 227 6.53 3.29 -14.58
C LYS A 227 7.68 3.44 -13.57
N MET A 228 7.89 4.65 -13.05
CA MET A 228 8.88 4.88 -11.99
C MET A 228 8.59 4.08 -10.71
N VAL A 229 7.32 3.94 -10.33
CA VAL A 229 6.91 3.09 -9.19
C VAL A 229 7.35 1.63 -9.43
N ASP A 230 7.16 1.11 -10.63
CA ASP A 230 7.58 -0.25 -10.98
C ASP A 230 9.11 -0.40 -11.00
N GLU A 231 9.82 0.55 -11.59
CA GLU A 231 11.30 0.58 -11.64
C GLU A 231 11.91 0.66 -10.23
N MET A 232 11.31 1.45 -9.33
CA MET A 232 11.78 1.61 -7.95
C MET A 232 11.28 0.54 -6.99
N ARG A 233 10.25 -0.22 -7.39
CA ARG A 233 9.48 -1.14 -6.54
C ARG A 233 9.08 -0.49 -5.21
N ASN A 234 8.58 0.74 -5.27
CA ASN A 234 8.23 1.57 -4.12
C ASN A 234 7.37 2.77 -4.56
N CYS A 235 6.89 3.57 -3.61
CA CYS A 235 6.31 4.91 -3.82
C CYS A 235 4.93 4.97 -4.50
N GLU A 236 4.25 3.84 -4.65
CA GLU A 236 2.85 3.78 -5.09
C GLU A 236 1.93 4.56 -4.14
N ASP A 237 2.22 4.51 -2.84
CA ASP A 237 1.51 5.26 -1.81
C ASP A 237 1.73 6.78 -1.94
N ILE A 238 2.97 7.21 -2.16
CA ILE A 238 3.32 8.61 -2.44
C ILE A 238 2.60 9.10 -3.69
N LEU A 239 2.62 8.31 -4.78
CA LEU A 239 1.96 8.68 -6.02
C LEU A 239 0.43 8.80 -5.83
N MET A 240 -0.19 7.93 -5.04
CA MET A 240 -1.61 8.08 -4.69
C MET A 240 -1.88 9.38 -3.92
N ASN A 241 -1.02 9.76 -2.98
CA ASN A 241 -1.14 11.06 -2.30
C ASN A 241 -1.00 12.24 -3.27
N PHE A 242 -0.13 12.14 -4.29
CA PHE A 242 -0.05 13.14 -5.36
C PHE A 242 -1.37 13.23 -6.13
N VAL A 243 -1.96 12.10 -6.54
CA VAL A 243 -3.24 12.05 -7.26
C VAL A 243 -4.36 12.74 -6.48
N VAL A 244 -4.48 12.44 -5.18
CA VAL A 244 -5.55 13.02 -4.35
C VAL A 244 -5.30 14.48 -4.01
N ALA A 245 -4.06 14.85 -3.69
CA ALA A 245 -3.72 16.23 -3.37
C ALA A 245 -3.83 17.14 -4.60
N GLU A 246 -3.51 16.63 -5.79
CA GLU A 246 -3.68 17.34 -7.05
C GLU A 246 -5.17 17.63 -7.34
N GLU A 247 -6.02 16.63 -7.14
CA GLU A 247 -7.46 16.75 -7.38
C GLU A 247 -8.12 17.73 -6.41
N THR A 248 -7.75 17.68 -5.13
CA THR A 248 -8.52 18.35 -4.07
C THR A 248 -7.86 19.61 -3.56
N ASN A 249 -6.57 19.80 -3.84
CA ASN A 249 -5.73 20.82 -3.22
C ASN A 249 -5.79 20.78 -1.67
N THR A 250 -5.99 19.59 -1.08
CA THR A 250 -6.03 19.38 0.37
C THR A 250 -5.10 18.24 0.80
N GLY A 251 -4.64 18.27 2.06
CA GLY A 251 -3.82 17.21 2.63
C GLY A 251 -4.64 16.04 3.17
N PRO A 252 -4.01 14.90 3.49
CA PRO A 252 -4.70 13.75 4.07
C PRO A 252 -5.13 14.00 5.53
N LEU A 253 -5.87 13.07 6.13
CA LEU A 253 -6.28 13.10 7.53
C LEU A 253 -5.73 11.89 8.30
N MET A 254 -5.11 12.17 9.45
CA MET A 254 -4.68 11.14 10.39
C MET A 254 -5.79 10.83 11.38
N VAL A 255 -6.11 9.55 11.56
CA VAL A 255 -6.95 9.08 12.67
C VAL A 255 -6.09 8.42 13.76
N GLY A 256 -6.52 8.59 15.00
CA GLY A 256 -6.00 7.90 16.15
C GLY A 256 -6.48 6.46 16.20
N VAL A 257 -5.61 5.62 16.76
CA VAL A 257 -5.84 4.18 16.87
C VAL A 257 -5.85 3.79 18.34
N GLU A 258 -6.72 2.85 18.68
CA GLU A 258 -6.69 2.17 19.99
C GLU A 258 -5.58 1.11 19.96
N ARG A 259 -5.54 0.26 18.93
CA ARG A 259 -4.49 -0.74 18.72
C ARG A 259 -4.18 -0.93 17.23
N ALA A 260 -2.89 -0.87 16.89
CA ALA A 260 -2.39 -1.30 15.59
C ALA A 260 -1.09 -2.08 15.77
N ARG A 261 -0.97 -3.25 15.14
CA ARG A 261 0.25 -4.08 15.15
C ARG A 261 0.83 -4.14 13.74
N ASP A 262 2.08 -3.69 13.62
CA ASP A 262 2.85 -3.66 12.38
C ASP A 262 4.00 -4.66 12.46
N TRP A 263 3.81 -5.87 11.93
CA TRP A 263 4.82 -6.93 11.93
C TRP A 263 5.97 -6.65 10.95
N GLY A 264 5.72 -5.80 9.95
CA GLY A 264 6.73 -5.39 8.97
C GLY A 264 7.68 -4.28 9.43
N ASP A 265 7.49 -3.73 10.64
CA ASP A 265 8.35 -2.65 11.13
C ASP A 265 9.76 -3.18 11.47
N PRO A 266 10.83 -2.59 10.91
CA PRO A 266 12.20 -3.04 11.16
C PRO A 266 12.67 -2.81 12.60
N ARG A 267 11.92 -2.06 13.43
CA ARG A 267 12.22 -1.83 14.85
C ARG A 267 11.71 -2.94 15.76
N ASN A 268 10.98 -3.92 15.24
CA ASN A 268 10.55 -5.09 16.01
C ASN A 268 11.78 -5.87 16.49
N GLU A 269 11.85 -6.15 17.80
CA GLU A 269 12.89 -7.00 18.39
C GLU A 269 12.68 -8.47 18.01
N ASP A 270 13.78 -9.24 17.89
CA ASP A 270 13.77 -10.67 17.52
C ASP A 270 13.22 -11.60 18.64
N SER A 271 12.70 -11.01 19.73
CA SER A 271 12.23 -11.68 20.94
C SER A 271 11.01 -12.59 20.70
N ASP A 272 10.29 -12.40 19.59
CA ASP A 272 9.05 -13.10 19.23
C ASP A 272 9.29 -14.34 18.34
N GLY A 273 10.33 -15.13 18.62
CA GLY A 273 10.56 -16.43 17.98
C GLY A 273 10.93 -16.43 16.48
N ASP A 274 11.41 -17.57 16.00
CA ASP A 274 11.97 -17.74 14.64
C ASP A 274 10.94 -17.44 13.51
N GLY A 275 9.66 -17.65 13.79
CA GLY A 275 8.56 -17.40 12.83
C GLY A 275 8.34 -15.92 12.49
N LEU A 276 8.61 -14.99 13.43
CA LEU A 276 8.39 -13.55 13.18
C LEU A 276 9.52 -12.91 12.36
N ARG A 277 10.73 -13.47 12.44
CA ARG A 277 11.89 -13.01 11.65
C ARG A 277 11.60 -13.17 10.15
N LEU A 278 11.04 -14.31 9.76
CA LEU A 278 10.63 -14.59 8.38
C LEU A 278 9.52 -13.64 7.86
N VAL A 279 8.66 -13.14 8.75
CA VAL A 279 7.64 -12.14 8.39
C VAL A 279 8.26 -10.77 8.14
N ARG A 280 9.24 -10.35 8.95
CA ARG A 280 9.93 -9.06 8.79
C ARG A 280 10.83 -9.03 7.56
N ASP A 281 11.63 -10.08 7.35
CA ASP A 281 12.77 -10.04 6.43
C ASP A 281 12.35 -9.97 4.95
N VAL A 282 11.11 -10.35 4.65
CA VAL A 282 10.50 -10.21 3.31
C VAL A 282 9.96 -8.80 3.03
N GLY A 283 9.97 -7.90 4.01
CA GLY A 283 9.43 -6.54 3.89
C GLY A 283 10.29 -5.59 3.04
N LEU A 284 9.65 -4.77 2.21
CA LEU A 284 10.31 -3.77 1.33
C LEU A 284 11.06 -2.66 2.09
N SER A 285 10.84 -2.54 3.41
CA SER A 285 11.43 -1.51 4.27
C SER A 285 12.59 -2.01 5.13
N SER A 286 13.05 -3.25 4.95
CA SER A 286 14.11 -3.88 5.75
C SER A 286 15.43 -3.09 5.75
N ARG A 287 15.77 -2.42 4.63
CA ARG A 287 16.93 -1.49 4.52
C ARG A 287 16.49 -0.03 4.65
N LYS A 288 16.33 0.45 5.87
CA LYS A 288 15.70 1.76 6.18
C LYS A 288 16.33 2.95 5.44
N ALA A 289 17.65 3.12 5.47
CA ALA A 289 18.31 4.30 4.87
C ALA A 289 18.15 4.35 3.34
N GLU A 290 18.37 3.23 2.66
CA GLU A 290 18.18 3.11 1.20
C GLU A 290 16.72 3.32 0.81
N HIS A 291 15.79 2.74 1.59
CA HIS A 291 14.36 2.87 1.37
C HIS A 291 13.89 4.34 1.49
N TRP A 292 14.35 5.07 2.51
CA TRP A 292 14.00 6.49 2.70
C TRP A 292 14.58 7.37 1.60
N LYS A 293 15.85 7.16 1.22
CA LYS A 293 16.47 7.88 0.10
C LYS A 293 15.71 7.66 -1.20
N ARG A 294 15.30 6.42 -1.47
CA ARG A 294 14.49 6.08 -2.65
C ARG A 294 13.15 6.81 -2.64
N ARG A 295 12.46 6.87 -1.50
CA ARG A 295 11.19 7.60 -1.36
C ARG A 295 11.33 9.12 -1.58
N GLY A 296 12.40 9.74 -1.09
CA GLY A 296 12.71 11.14 -1.41
C GLY A 296 12.92 11.37 -2.91
N LYS A 297 13.65 10.45 -3.57
CA LYS A 297 13.83 10.48 -5.03
C LYS A 297 12.50 10.39 -5.77
N CYS A 298 11.58 9.52 -5.35
CA CYS A 298 10.23 9.46 -5.92
C CYS A 298 9.52 10.81 -5.89
N ILE A 299 9.51 11.49 -4.74
CA ILE A 299 8.86 12.80 -4.61
C ILE A 299 9.49 13.81 -5.58
N THR A 300 10.82 13.79 -5.70
CA THR A 300 11.55 14.67 -6.61
C THR A 300 11.20 14.42 -8.07
N GLU A 301 11.18 13.15 -8.50
CA GLU A 301 10.84 12.80 -9.88
C GLU A 301 9.37 13.02 -10.20
N PHE A 302 8.46 12.71 -9.28
CA PHE A 302 7.04 12.99 -9.46
C PHE A 302 6.81 14.49 -9.60
N HIS A 303 7.45 15.31 -8.76
CA HIS A 303 7.44 16.77 -8.90
C HIS A 303 7.95 17.22 -10.27
N ARG A 304 9.06 16.64 -10.76
CA ARG A 304 9.63 16.97 -12.08
C ARG A 304 8.64 16.69 -13.21
N VAL A 305 7.98 15.52 -13.18
CA VAL A 305 7.01 15.11 -14.21
C VAL A 305 5.71 15.90 -14.13
N PHE A 306 5.20 16.16 -12.93
CA PHE A 306 4.00 16.98 -12.73
C PHE A 306 4.23 18.48 -13.00
N GLY A 307 5.48 18.95 -12.91
CA GLY A 307 5.86 20.36 -13.03
C GLY A 307 5.52 21.23 -11.80
N ARG A 308 4.96 20.64 -10.74
CA ARG A 308 4.64 21.32 -9.47
C ARG A 308 4.55 20.34 -8.30
N MET A 309 4.55 20.87 -7.08
CA MET A 309 4.34 20.07 -5.86
C MET A 309 2.86 20.10 -5.44
N PRO A 310 2.09 19.02 -5.67
CA PRO A 310 0.68 18.98 -5.29
C PRO A 310 0.48 18.68 -3.80
N LEU A 311 1.42 17.99 -3.14
CA LEU A 311 1.25 17.59 -1.74
C LEU A 311 0.95 18.80 -0.84
N ARG A 312 -0.01 18.60 0.07
CA ARG A 312 -0.44 19.59 1.04
C ARG A 312 -0.30 19.04 2.44
N TYR A 313 0.17 19.88 3.35
CA TYR A 313 0.26 19.50 4.75
C TYR A 313 -1.13 19.46 5.39
N SER A 314 -1.24 18.60 6.39
CA SER A 314 -2.31 18.57 7.36
C SER A 314 -1.70 18.52 8.74
N TYR A 315 -2.49 19.00 9.70
CA TYR A 315 -2.12 19.19 11.08
C TYR A 315 -3.16 18.52 11.96
N GLY A 316 -2.75 18.07 13.14
CA GLY A 316 -3.65 17.43 14.10
C GLY A 316 -4.01 15.99 13.76
N LYS A 317 -4.68 15.35 14.71
CA LYS A 317 -5.04 13.94 14.71
C LYS A 317 -6.50 13.82 15.15
N LEU A 318 -7.31 13.15 14.34
CA LEU A 318 -8.71 12.88 14.67
C LEU A 318 -8.76 11.75 15.71
N VAL A 319 -9.46 11.92 16.81
CA VAL A 319 -9.53 10.94 17.91
C VAL A 319 -10.97 10.51 18.15
N SER A 320 -11.17 9.25 18.52
CA SER A 320 -12.49 8.68 18.82
C SER A 320 -13.04 9.10 20.19
N SER A 321 -12.19 9.67 21.04
CA SER A 321 -12.51 10.14 22.38
C SER A 321 -11.77 11.44 22.67
N VAL A 322 -12.51 12.44 23.13
CA VAL A 322 -12.01 13.75 23.57
C VAL A 322 -12.21 13.82 25.08
N GLY A 323 -11.34 13.16 25.85
CA GLY A 323 -11.39 13.26 27.31
C GLY A 323 -11.24 14.71 27.78
N GLU A 324 -11.69 15.00 29.00
CA GLU A 324 -11.48 16.31 29.64
C GLU A 324 -9.97 16.64 29.66
N GLN A 325 -9.63 17.89 29.40
CA GLN A 325 -8.24 18.37 29.35
C GLN A 325 -7.93 19.39 30.45
N GLY A 326 -8.97 20.00 31.02
CA GLY A 326 -8.91 20.88 32.16
C GLY A 326 -8.55 20.12 33.43
N LEU A 327 -7.57 20.67 34.15
CA LEU A 327 -7.21 20.21 35.48
C LEU A 327 -7.85 21.12 36.53
N CYS A 328 -8.61 20.53 37.44
CA CYS A 328 -9.17 21.17 38.61
C CYS A 328 -8.37 20.79 39.86
N LYS A 329 -8.29 21.74 40.80
CA LYS A 329 -7.62 21.52 42.08
C LYS A 329 -8.57 20.79 43.03
N LYS A 330 -8.23 19.55 43.41
CA LYS A 330 -8.94 18.74 44.42
C LYS A 330 -7.98 18.46 45.56
N GLY A 331 -8.12 19.22 46.66
CA GLY A 331 -7.13 19.27 47.72
C GLY A 331 -5.82 19.91 47.26
N SER A 332 -4.69 19.18 47.38
CA SER A 332 -3.37 19.60 46.90
C SER A 332 -3.04 19.13 45.48
N ASN A 333 -3.91 18.33 44.86
CA ASN A 333 -3.64 17.70 43.57
C ASN A 333 -4.43 18.37 42.45
N LEU A 334 -3.84 18.38 41.25
CA LEU A 334 -4.54 18.69 40.01
C LEU A 334 -5.07 17.38 39.42
N VAL A 335 -6.39 17.30 39.24
CA VAL A 335 -7.09 16.16 38.64
C VAL A 335 -7.95 16.65 37.49
N LEU A 336 -8.33 15.77 36.56
CA LEU A 336 -9.30 16.13 35.53
C LEU A 336 -10.59 16.65 36.16
N CYS A 337 -11.13 17.75 35.64
CA CYS A 337 -12.24 18.46 36.28
C CYS A 337 -13.50 17.62 36.49
N ASP A 338 -13.78 16.68 35.58
CA ASP A 338 -14.98 15.84 35.62
C ASP A 338 -14.76 14.48 36.36
N HIS A 339 -13.67 14.36 37.14
CA HIS A 339 -13.32 13.14 37.90
C HIS A 339 -13.34 13.29 39.44
#